data_AF-A0A953LVY8-F1
#
_entry.id   AF-A0A953LVY8-F1
#
_cell.length_a   1.000
_cell.length_b   1.000
_cell.length_c   1.000
_cell.angle_alpha   90.00
_cell.angle_beta   90.00
_cell.angle_gamma   90.00
#
_symmetry.space_group_name_H-M   'P 1'
#
loop_
_entity.id
_entity.type
_entity.pdbx_description
1 polymer ?
#
loop_
_entity_poly.entity_id
_entity_poly.type
_entity_poly.pdbx_seq_one_letter_code
_entity_poly.pdbx_strand_id
1 'polypeptide(L)'
;MTAISQAGRHRCEESAMKRQLYGLGITAAIVFTLLMPNMAQAACFKDVFVFDASWCPSCRKVKAMLSEYGVPYQTIEVTGNRSAQAFMAERFNTTMIPVTVIDNSFVIGFNESRIKQLLCIYD
;
A
#
# COMPACT_ATOMS: atom_id res chain seq x y z
N MET A 1 13.31 25.42 13.49
CA MET A 1 12.57 25.01 12.28
C MET A 1 12.28 23.53 12.40
N THR A 2 11.03 23.18 12.20
CA THR A 2 10.24 22.29 13.05
C THR A 2 10.58 20.81 12.88
N ALA A 3 10.68 20.11 14.01
CA ALA A 3 10.75 18.67 14.11
C ALA A 3 9.47 18.04 13.53
N ILE A 4 9.57 17.44 12.35
CA ILE A 4 8.45 16.71 11.73
C ILE A 4 8.58 15.24 12.14
N SER A 5 7.88 14.93 13.22
CA SER A 5 7.11 13.70 13.42
C SER A 5 7.79 12.37 13.05
N GLN A 6 8.59 11.84 13.97
CA GLN A 6 8.96 10.41 14.03
C GLN A 6 7.80 9.50 14.47
N ALA A 7 6.58 10.03 14.63
CA ALA A 7 5.42 9.29 15.12
C ALA A 7 4.83 8.26 14.11
N GLY A 8 5.33 8.23 12.87
CA GLY A 8 4.91 7.27 11.84
C GLY A 8 5.82 6.05 11.64
N ARG A 9 7.08 6.09 12.13
CA ARG A 9 8.06 5.02 11.90
C ARG A 9 7.92 3.84 12.86
N HIS A 10 7.40 4.07 14.06
CA HIS A 10 7.38 3.04 15.11
C HIS A 10 6.13 2.15 15.11
N ARG A 11 5.12 2.38 14.25
CA ARG A 11 3.86 1.62 14.30
C ARG A 11 3.85 0.33 13.46
N CYS A 12 4.82 0.12 12.57
CA CYS A 12 4.99 -1.19 11.92
C CYS A 12 5.94 -2.12 12.68
N GLU A 13 6.81 -1.60 13.57
CA GLU A 13 7.85 -2.39 14.22
C GLU A 13 7.44 -3.06 15.55
N GLU A 14 6.41 -2.59 16.26
CA GLU A 14 6.26 -2.98 17.67
C GLU A 14 5.40 -4.23 17.96
N SER A 15 4.65 -4.79 17.00
CA SER A 15 3.76 -5.93 17.31
C SER A 15 4.38 -7.32 17.12
N ALA A 16 5.53 -7.45 16.45
CA ALA A 16 6.07 -8.77 16.08
C ALA A 16 7.29 -9.25 16.88
N MET A 17 8.05 -8.38 17.55
CA MET A 17 9.43 -8.76 17.97
C MET A 17 9.61 -9.10 19.47
N LYS A 18 8.66 -8.84 20.37
CA LYS A 18 8.94 -8.98 21.83
C LYS A 18 8.57 -10.33 22.48
N ARG A 19 8.16 -11.35 21.74
CA ARG A 19 7.84 -12.68 22.33
C ARG A 19 8.89 -13.77 22.13
N GLN A 20 9.92 -13.55 21.29
CA GLN A 20 10.87 -14.62 20.95
C GLN A 20 12.20 -14.58 21.73
N LEU A 21 12.42 -13.59 22.60
CA LEU A 21 13.73 -13.32 23.17
C LEU A 21 14.02 -13.94 24.55
N TYR A 22 13.16 -14.81 25.07
CA TYR A 22 13.44 -15.53 26.31
C TYR A 22 13.15 -17.02 26.14
N GLY A 23 14.12 -17.80 25.64
CA GLY A 23 14.03 -19.24 25.91
C GLY A 23 14.95 -20.25 25.22
N LEU A 24 15.59 -20.01 24.08
CA LEU A 24 16.28 -21.11 23.36
C LEU A 24 17.67 -20.73 22.85
N GLY A 25 18.64 -21.58 23.18
CA GLY A 25 20.08 -21.31 23.17
C GLY A 25 20.73 -21.06 21.80
N ILE A 26 22.05 -20.92 21.84
CA ILE A 26 22.95 -20.40 20.79
C ILE A 26 22.76 -21.07 19.43
N THR A 27 22.29 -22.33 19.40
CA THR A 27 21.99 -23.07 18.17
C THR A 27 20.79 -22.51 17.39
N ALA A 28 19.79 -21.90 18.05
CA ALA A 28 18.65 -21.30 17.39
C ALA A 28 19.01 -20.01 16.64
N ALA A 29 19.98 -19.23 17.16
CA ALA A 29 20.44 -17.99 16.53
C ALA A 29 21.13 -18.26 15.16
N ILE A 30 21.91 -19.33 15.07
CA ILE A 30 22.62 -19.72 13.84
C ILE A 30 21.64 -20.27 12.79
N VAL A 31 20.64 -21.05 13.23
CA VAL A 31 19.58 -21.56 12.35
C VAL A 31 18.68 -20.43 11.82
N PHE A 32 18.36 -19.42 12.64
CA PHE A 32 17.57 -18.25 12.23
C PHE A 32 18.32 -17.36 11.24
N THR A 33 19.65 -17.23 11.37
CA THR A 33 20.49 -16.46 10.45
C THR A 33 20.68 -17.17 9.10
N LEU A 34 20.64 -18.51 9.06
CA LEU A 34 20.89 -19.29 7.83
C LEU A 34 19.61 -19.68 7.06
N LEU A 35 18.42 -19.67 7.68
CA LEU A 35 17.15 -20.04 7.04
C LEU A 35 16.21 -18.86 6.73
N MET A 36 16.57 -17.63 7.08
CA MET A 36 15.78 -16.44 6.75
C MET A 36 16.62 -15.46 5.91
N PRO A 37 16.69 -15.62 4.58
CA PRO A 37 17.52 -14.74 3.76
C PRO A 37 16.93 -13.34 3.57
N ASN A 38 15.72 -13.04 4.07
CA ASN A 38 15.13 -11.73 3.81
C ASN A 38 14.04 -11.30 4.82
N MET A 39 14.46 -10.73 5.95
CA MET A 39 13.61 -9.88 6.79
C MET A 39 13.31 -8.49 6.15
N ALA A 40 13.50 -8.32 4.84
CA ALA A 40 13.15 -7.09 4.11
C ALA A 40 11.70 -7.07 3.58
N GLN A 41 11.00 -8.19 3.61
CA GLN A 41 9.59 -8.26 3.18
C GLN A 41 8.67 -8.74 4.32
N ALA A 42 8.74 -8.05 5.46
CA ALA A 42 7.52 -7.73 6.23
C ALA A 42 6.94 -6.38 5.72
N ALA A 43 7.09 -6.12 4.42
CA ALA A 43 6.69 -4.90 3.77
C ALA A 43 5.17 -4.78 3.82
N CYS A 44 4.70 -3.59 4.20
CA CYS A 44 3.32 -3.18 4.29
C CYS A 44 2.41 -3.87 3.26
N PHE A 45 1.78 -4.97 3.64
CA PHE A 45 0.72 -5.59 2.86
C PHE A 45 -0.48 -4.66 2.95
N LYS A 46 -0.82 -4.03 1.82
CA LYS A 46 -1.94 -3.09 1.74
C LYS A 46 -2.91 -3.57 0.68
N ASP A 47 -4.20 -3.49 0.99
CA ASP A 47 -5.25 -3.78 0.03
C ASP A 47 -5.39 -2.58 -0.91
N VAL A 48 -5.09 -2.81 -2.20
CA VAL A 48 -5.13 -1.75 -3.21
C VAL A 48 -6.26 -2.01 -4.21
N PHE A 49 -7.16 -1.04 -4.33
CA PHE A 49 -8.23 -1.04 -5.33
C PHE A 49 -8.12 0.21 -6.20
N VAL A 50 -8.28 0.06 -7.51
CA VAL A 50 -8.23 1.16 -8.47
C VAL A 50 -9.56 1.23 -9.20
N PHE A 51 -10.33 2.28 -8.95
CA PHE A 51 -11.47 2.63 -9.80
C PHE A 51 -10.93 3.18 -11.12
N ASP A 52 -11.17 2.47 -12.21
CA ASP A 52 -10.53 2.73 -13.49
C ASP A 52 -11.50 2.64 -14.67
N ALA A 53 -10.97 3.03 -15.83
CA ALA A 53 -11.61 2.75 -17.10
C ALA A 53 -10.56 2.46 -18.17
N SER A 54 -10.88 1.54 -19.08
CA SER A 54 -9.96 1.11 -20.15
C SER A 54 -9.44 2.27 -21.03
N TRP A 55 -10.29 3.26 -21.31
CA TRP A 55 -9.93 4.43 -22.14
C TRP A 55 -9.07 5.47 -21.40
N CYS A 56 -9.04 5.46 -20.07
CA CYS A 56 -8.45 6.51 -19.24
C CYS A 56 -6.90 6.46 -19.23
N PRO A 57 -6.20 7.52 -19.71
CA PRO A 57 -4.74 7.53 -19.75
C PRO A 57 -4.10 7.63 -18.36
N SER A 58 -4.66 8.43 -17.45
CA SER A 58 -4.15 8.57 -16.08
C SER A 58 -4.28 7.26 -15.28
N CYS A 59 -5.32 6.48 -15.55
CA CYS A 59 -5.53 5.18 -14.95
C CYS A 59 -4.44 4.18 -15.39
N ARG A 60 -4.02 4.23 -16.66
CA ARG A 60 -2.87 3.44 -17.13
C ARG A 60 -1.58 3.82 -16.40
N LYS A 61 -1.35 5.10 -16.09
CA LYS A 61 -0.17 5.55 -15.32
C LYS A 61 -0.16 4.98 -13.89
N VAL A 62 -1.29 5.04 -13.18
CA VAL A 62 -1.42 4.41 -11.84
C VAL A 62 -1.09 2.93 -11.92
N LYS A 63 -1.73 2.20 -12.85
CA LYS A 63 -1.54 0.75 -13.00
C LYS A 63 -0.09 0.37 -13.35
N ALA A 64 0.52 1.11 -14.27
CA ALA A 64 1.92 0.90 -14.65
C ALA A 64 2.86 1.08 -13.45
N MET A 65 2.69 2.17 -12.69
CA MET A 65 3.48 2.43 -11.49
C MET A 65 3.28 1.34 -10.42
N LEU A 66 2.04 0.93 -10.15
CA LEU A 66 1.78 -0.15 -9.19
C LEU A 66 2.42 -1.48 -9.64
N SER A 67 2.35 -1.79 -10.94
CA SER A 67 3.01 -2.96 -11.52
C SER A 67 4.55 -2.88 -11.46
N GLU A 68 5.13 -1.71 -11.70
CA GLU A 68 6.58 -1.47 -11.62
C GLU A 68 7.13 -1.76 -10.22
N TYR A 69 6.40 -1.36 -9.18
CA TYR A 69 6.76 -1.64 -7.78
C TYR A 69 6.29 -3.01 -7.27
N GLY A 70 5.75 -3.86 -8.13
CA GLY A 70 5.29 -5.20 -7.75
C GLY A 70 4.14 -5.22 -6.74
N VAL A 71 3.36 -4.15 -6.67
CA VAL A 71 2.24 -4.00 -5.74
C VAL A 71 1.02 -4.72 -6.31
N PRO A 72 0.46 -5.73 -5.64
CA PRO A 72 -0.78 -6.36 -6.09
C PRO A 72 -1.95 -5.39 -5.92
N TYR A 73 -2.83 -5.32 -6.92
CA TYR A 73 -4.02 -4.48 -6.88
C TYR A 73 -5.19 -5.11 -7.63
N GLN A 74 -6.40 -4.67 -7.29
CA GLN A 74 -7.63 -5.00 -8.01
C GLN A 74 -8.15 -3.77 -8.74
N THR A 75 -8.78 -3.97 -9.90
CA THR A 75 -9.37 -2.89 -10.70
C THR A 75 -10.89 -2.97 -10.70
N ILE A 76 -11.55 -1.83 -10.61
CA ILE A 76 -13.00 -1.70 -10.64
C ILE A 76 -13.35 -0.82 -11.84
N GLU A 77 -13.84 -1.43 -12.92
CA GLU A 77 -14.24 -0.72 -14.13
C GLU A 77 -15.53 0.08 -13.87
N VAL A 78 -15.47 1.39 -14.11
CA VAL A 78 -16.58 2.32 -13.83
C VAL A 78 -17.39 2.69 -15.06
N THR A 79 -16.92 2.39 -16.26
CA THR A 79 -17.62 2.74 -17.51
C THR A 79 -18.95 2.01 -17.60
N GLY A 80 -20.05 2.75 -17.64
CA GLY A 80 -21.41 2.19 -17.67
C GLY A 80 -21.90 1.57 -16.36
N ASN A 81 -21.06 1.53 -15.31
CA ASN A 81 -21.40 0.95 -14.02
C ASN A 81 -21.94 2.03 -13.06
N ARG A 82 -23.26 2.23 -13.08
CA ARG A 82 -23.93 3.23 -12.23
C ARG A 82 -23.73 2.98 -10.73
N SER A 83 -23.69 1.73 -10.30
CA SER A 83 -23.48 1.39 -8.88
C SER A 83 -22.08 1.77 -8.40
N ALA A 84 -21.05 1.53 -9.22
CA ALA A 84 -19.68 1.95 -8.90
C ALA A 84 -19.56 3.48 -8.83
N GLN A 85 -20.18 4.20 -9.78
CA GLN A 85 -20.18 5.66 -9.78
C GLN A 85 -20.93 6.25 -8.57
N ALA A 86 -22.07 5.66 -8.19
CA ALA A 86 -22.81 6.05 -6.98
C ALA A 86 -21.97 5.82 -5.71
N PHE A 87 -21.34 4.65 -5.58
CA PHE A 87 -20.43 4.36 -4.48
C PHE A 87 -19.29 5.38 -4.40
N MET A 88 -18.68 5.75 -5.52
CA MET A 88 -17.61 6.75 -5.54
C MET A 88 -18.12 8.13 -5.12
N ALA A 89 -19.29 8.54 -5.60
CA ALA A 89 -19.90 9.81 -5.23
C ALA A 89 -20.20 9.87 -3.72
N GLU A 90 -20.75 8.80 -3.15
CA GLU A 90 -21.06 8.73 -1.72
C GLU A 90 -19.80 8.64 -0.86
N ARG A 91 -18.82 7.83 -1.27
CA ARG A 91 -17.65 7.51 -0.43
C ARG A 91 -16.52 8.53 -0.55
N PHE A 92 -16.29 9.04 -1.75
CA PHE A 92 -15.16 9.90 -2.11
C PHE A 92 -15.59 11.30 -2.53
N ASN A 93 -16.89 11.59 -2.56
CA ASN A 93 -17.46 12.85 -3.04
C ASN A 93 -17.01 13.21 -4.46
N THR A 94 -16.73 12.19 -5.29
CA THR A 94 -16.29 12.36 -6.67
C THR A 94 -16.67 11.16 -7.51
N THR A 95 -16.80 11.36 -8.81
CA THR A 95 -16.93 10.29 -9.82
C THR A 95 -15.74 10.27 -10.78
N MET A 96 -14.74 11.12 -10.55
CA MET A 96 -13.55 11.23 -11.39
C MET A 96 -12.62 10.03 -11.17
N ILE A 97 -12.01 9.53 -12.25
CA ILE A 97 -11.03 8.45 -12.24
C ILE A 97 -9.62 8.95 -12.60
N PRO A 98 -8.56 8.26 -12.17
CA PRO A 98 -8.58 7.11 -11.27
C PRO A 98 -8.86 7.51 -9.81
N VAL A 99 -9.48 6.63 -9.04
CA VAL A 99 -9.44 6.67 -7.56
C VAL A 99 -8.71 5.44 -7.08
N THR A 100 -7.59 5.64 -6.41
CA THR A 100 -6.78 4.56 -5.82
C THR A 100 -7.07 4.49 -4.34
N VAL A 101 -7.69 3.40 -3.89
CA VAL A 101 -7.91 3.09 -2.48
C VAL A 101 -6.76 2.20 -2.01
N ILE A 102 -6.17 2.55 -0.87
CA ILE A 102 -5.06 1.85 -0.23
C ILE A 102 -5.45 1.72 1.24
N ASP A 103 -5.83 0.51 1.66
CA ASP A 103 -6.46 0.21 2.94
C ASP A 103 -7.65 1.17 3.22
N ASN A 104 -7.53 2.01 4.25
CA ASN A 104 -8.54 2.99 4.65
C ASN A 104 -8.34 4.39 4.04
N SER A 105 -7.31 4.57 3.22
CA SER A 105 -6.99 5.83 2.56
C SER A 105 -7.33 5.77 1.08
N PHE A 106 -7.53 6.93 0.44
CA PHE A 106 -7.71 7.02 -0.99
C PHE A 106 -7.00 8.23 -1.60
N VAL A 107 -6.72 8.14 -2.90
CA VAL A 107 -6.10 9.19 -3.70
C VAL A 107 -6.92 9.36 -4.97
N ILE A 108 -7.37 10.58 -5.22
CA ILE A 108 -8.09 10.96 -6.45
C ILE A 108 -7.06 11.44 -7.47
N GLY A 109 -7.14 10.93 -8.70
CA GLY A 109 -6.20 11.22 -9.78
C GLY A 109 -4.88 10.45 -9.68
N PHE A 110 -3.91 10.83 -10.52
CA PHE A 110 -2.55 10.27 -10.48
C PHE A 110 -1.65 11.20 -9.66
N ASN A 111 -1.35 10.79 -8.43
CA ASN A 111 -0.37 11.46 -7.56
C ASN A 111 0.64 10.41 -7.08
N GLU A 112 1.73 10.27 -7.84
CA GLU A 112 2.78 9.28 -7.58
C GLU A 112 3.35 9.40 -6.16
N SER A 113 3.76 10.60 -5.75
CA SER A 113 4.37 10.80 -4.42
C SER A 113 3.43 10.39 -3.29
N ARG A 114 2.14 10.72 -3.40
CA ARG A 114 1.15 10.36 -2.38
C ARG A 114 0.89 8.86 -2.36
N ILE A 115 0.79 8.22 -3.52
CA ILE A 115 0.58 6.77 -3.61
C ILE A 115 1.80 6.02 -3.05
N LYS A 116 3.03 6.43 -3.42
CA LYS A 116 4.28 5.90 -2.87
C LYS A 116 4.33 6.01 -1.34
N GLN A 117 4.02 7.19 -0.79
CA GLN A 117 3.94 7.39 0.66
C GLN A 117 2.95 6.44 1.33
N LEU A 118 1.75 6.28 0.75
CA LEU A 118 0.73 5.37 1.30
C LEU A 118 1.18 3.91 1.22
N LEU A 119 1.92 3.51 0.18
CA LEU A 119 2.48 2.17 0.03
C LEU A 119 3.79 1.96 0.81
N CYS A 120 4.29 3.01 1.49
CA CYS A 120 5.59 3.01 2.16
C CYS A 120 6.76 2.71 1.21
N ILE A 121 6.63 3.13 -0.05
CA ILE A 121 7.69 3.15 -1.05
C ILE A 121 8.38 4.51 -0.92
N TYR A 122 9.65 4.49 -0.53
CA TYR A 122 10.50 5.67 -0.47
C TYR A 122 11.70 5.42 -1.37
N ASP A 123 12.04 6.41 -2.20
CA ASP A 123 13.32 6.47 -2.94
C ASP A 123 14.47 6.81 -1.99
#